data_AF-A0A8S7SH73-F1
#
_entry.id   AF-A0A8S7SH73-F1
#
_cell.length_a   1.000
_cell.length_b   1.000
_cell.length_c   1.000
_cell.angle_alpha   90.00
_cell.angle_beta   90.00
_cell.angle_gamma   90.00
#
_symmetry.space_group_name_H-M   'P 1'
#
loop_
_entity.id
_entity.type
_entity.pdbx_description
1 polymer ?
#
loop_
_entity_poly.entity_id
_entity_poly.type
_entity_poly.pdbx_seq_one_letter_code
_entity_poly.pdbx_strand_id
1 'polypeptide(L)' 'MAVRQHTPRLAHTQTAFVWRFLALSAGESQIVHVTAWTEREARNRCPSGCVAVFAARIRQEVRHD' A
#
# COMPACT_ATOMS: atom_id res chain seq x y z
N MET A 1 -13.05 16.15 -33.36
CA MET A 1 -11.75 16.32 -32.68
C MET A 1 -11.86 15.71 -31.29
N ALA A 2 -11.38 14.47 -31.10
CA ALA A 2 -11.44 13.80 -29.81
C ALA A 2 -10.19 14.17 -29.01
N VAL A 3 -10.37 14.92 -27.91
CA VAL A 3 -9.29 15.20 -26.96
C VAL A 3 -8.88 13.86 -26.38
N ARG A 4 -7.73 13.34 -26.83
CA ARG A 4 -7.08 12.22 -26.17
C ARG A 4 -6.66 12.74 -24.81
N GLN A 5 -7.40 12.35 -23.77
CA GLN A 5 -6.97 12.56 -22.39
C GLN A 5 -5.66 11.78 -22.23
N HIS A 6 -4.55 12.47 -22.40
CA HIS A 6 -3.24 11.97 -22.01
C HIS A 6 -3.20 12.08 -20.50
N THR A 7 -3.88 11.16 -19.79
CA THR A 7 -3.67 10.98 -18.36
C THR A 7 -2.16 10.80 -18.21
N PRO A 8 -1.42 11.73 -17.57
CA PRO A 8 -0.02 11.49 -17.32
C PRO A 8 0.00 10.26 -16.42
N ARG A 9 0.39 9.11 -16.96
CA ARG A 9 0.73 7.94 -16.16
C ARG A 9 1.94 8.41 -15.37
N LEU A 10 1.70 8.97 -14.19
CA LEU A 10 2.73 9.42 -13.27
C LEU A 10 3.72 8.26 -13.18
N ALA A 11 4.92 8.45 -13.71
CA ALA A 11 6.05 7.52 -13.55
C ALA A 11 6.54 7.46 -12.10
N HIS A 12 5.68 7.84 -11.15
CA HIS A 12 5.89 7.85 -9.71
C HIS A 12 5.34 6.55 -9.07
N THR A 13 5.07 5.52 -9.88
CA THR A 13 4.33 4.30 -9.51
C THR A 13 5.02 3.03 -10.06
N GLN A 14 6.34 2.94 -9.96
CA GLN A 14 7.05 1.69 -10.30
C GLN A 14 7.93 1.15 -9.17
N THR A 15 7.90 1.79 -8.01
CA THR A 15 8.55 1.28 -6.79
C THR A 15 7.47 0.82 -5.84
N ALA A 16 7.50 -0.46 -5.46
CA ALA A 16 6.63 -0.96 -4.40
C ALA A 16 7.11 -0.41 -3.04
N PHE A 17 6.16 -0.07 -2.17
CA PHE A 17 6.45 0.36 -0.80
C PHE A 17 5.99 -0.71 0.17
N VAL A 18 6.62 -0.75 1.34
CA VAL A 18 6.10 -1.49 2.48
C VAL A 18 5.09 -0.61 3.20
N TRP A 19 3.84 -1.02 3.19
CA TRP A 19 2.74 -0.39 3.89
C TRP A 19 2.54 -1.11 5.22
N ARG A 20 2.56 -0.36 6.33
CA ARG A 20 2.29 -0.88 7.66
C ARG A 20 0.87 -0.51 8.05
N PHE A 21 0.09 -1.52 8.41
CA PHE A 21 -1.26 -1.35 8.94
C PHE A 21 -1.35 -1.93 10.34
N LEU A 22 -2.09 -1.26 11.22
CA LEU A 22 -2.63 -1.88 12.42
C LEU A 22 -3.93 -2.56 12.02
N ALA A 23 -3.96 -3.88 12.02
CA ALA A 23 -5.18 -4.66 11.84
C ALA A 23 -5.80 -4.90 13.22
N LEU A 24 -7.00 -4.36 13.43
CA LEU A 24 -7.76 -4.46 14.67
C LEU A 24 -8.96 -5.39 14.46
N SER A 25 -9.08 -6.39 15.32
CA SER A 25 -10.15 -7.39 15.36
C SER A 25 -10.86 -7.36 16.71
N ALA A 26 -11.96 -8.12 16.85
CA ALA A 26 -12.77 -8.17 18.07
C ALA A 26 -12.01 -8.59 19.35
N GLY A 27 -10.81 -9.15 19.24
CA GLY A 27 -9.96 -9.51 20.39
C GLY A 27 -8.46 -9.48 20.13
N GLU A 28 -8.02 -8.95 18.99
CA GLU A 28 -6.60 -8.95 18.61
C GLU A 28 -6.23 -7.66 17.88
N SER A 29 -5.00 -7.18 18.09
CA SER A 29 -4.40 -6.10 17.31
C SER A 29 -3.02 -6.55 16.83
N GLN A 30 -2.79 -6.49 15.52
CA GLN A 30 -1.51 -6.89 14.94
C GLN A 30 -1.00 -5.88 13.92
N ILE A 31 0.32 -5.79 13.76
CA ILE A 31 0.94 -4.97 12.73
C ILE A 31 1.18 -5.81 11.48
N VAL A 32 0.46 -5.50 10.40
CA VAL A 32 0.58 -6.18 9.10
C VAL A 32 1.47 -5.33 8.17
N HIS A 33 2.43 -5.99 7.53
CA HIS A 33 3.32 -5.40 6.54
C HIS A 33 2.89 -5.87 5.15
N VAL A 34 2.55 -4.93 4.27
CA VAL A 34 2.05 -5.23 2.93
C VAL A 34 2.89 -4.51 1.90
N THR A 35 3.51 -5.25 0.99
CA THR A 35 4.25 -4.66 -0.13
C THR A 35 3.30 -4.38 -1.29
N ALA A 36 3.10 -3.11 -1.65
CA ALA A 36 2.19 -2.72 -2.74
C ALA A 36 2.60 -1.39 -3.37
N TRP A 37 2.13 -1.14 -4.60
CA TRP A 37 2.39 0.13 -5.31
C TRP A 37 1.44 1.24 -4.85
N THR A 38 0.20 0.86 -4.53
CA THR A 38 -0.82 1.81 -4.07
C THR A 38 -1.35 1.43 -2.69
N GLU A 39 -1.84 2.42 -1.95
CA GLU A 39 -2.50 2.19 -0.67
C GLU A 39 -3.73 1.28 -0.83
N ARG A 40 -4.47 1.44 -1.94
CA ARG A 40 -5.66 0.63 -2.23
C ARG A 40 -5.31 -0.86 -2.36
N GLU A 41 -4.28 -1.18 -3.14
CA GLU A 41 -3.79 -2.57 -3.22
C GLU A 41 -3.31 -3.06 -1.87
N ALA A 42 -2.65 -2.21 -1.08
CA ALA A 42 -2.17 -2.57 0.24
C ALA A 42 -3.33 -2.91 1.19
N ARG A 43 -4.41 -2.11 1.17
CA ARG A 43 -5.65 -2.36 1.92
C ARG A 43 -6.38 -3.61 1.47
N ASN A 44 -6.45 -3.87 0.16
CA ASN A 44 -7.09 -5.10 -0.36
C ASN A 44 -6.39 -6.38 0.09
N ARG A 45 -5.11 -6.30 0.48
CA ARG A 45 -4.34 -7.42 1.02
C ARG A 45 -4.42 -7.49 2.56
N CYS A 46 -5.03 -6.52 3.23
CA CYS A 46 -5.29 -6.63 4.66
C CYS A 46 -6.36 -7.71 4.93
N PRO A 47 -6.29 -8.40 6.08
CA PRO A 47 -7.25 -9.45 6.42
C PRO A 47 -8.69 -8.92 6.48
N SER A 48 -9.61 -9.65 5.87
CA SER A 48 -11.04 -9.36 5.93
C SER A 48 -11.57 -9.48 7.34
N GLY A 49 -12.52 -8.62 7.71
CA GLY A 49 -13.11 -8.61 9.07
C GLY A 49 -12.26 -7.89 10.12
N CYS A 50 -11.15 -7.27 9.72
CA CYS A 50 -10.33 -6.42 10.56
C CYS A 50 -10.43 -4.95 10.10
N VAL A 51 -10.37 -4.01 11.04
CA VAL A 51 -10.18 -2.59 10.70
C VAL A 51 -8.69 -2.35 10.45
N ALA A 52 -8.34 -1.99 9.22
CA ALA A 52 -6.97 -1.66 8.84
C ALA A 52 -6.68 -0.15 8.97
N VAL A 53 -5.96 0.24 10.02
CA VAL A 53 -5.50 1.61 10.24
C VAL A 53 -4.12 1.78 9.62
N PHE A 54 -3.98 2.74 8.71
CA PHE A 54 -2.69 3.05 8.08
C PHE A 54 -1.75 3.67 9.11
N ALA A 55 -0.56 3.06 9.29
CA ALA A 55 0.42 3.50 10.27
C ALA A 55 1.66 4.13 9.60
N ALA A 56 2.18 3.53 8.53
CA ALA A 56 3.37 4.04 7.84
C ALA A 56 3.50 3.52 6.40
N ARG A 57 4.20 4.30 5.56
CA ARG A 57 4.66 3.88 4.23
C ARG A 57 6.18 3.99 4.19
N ILE A 58 6.85 2.86 4.00
CA ILE A 58 8.31 2.73 4.06
C ILE A 58 8.83 2.34 2.67
N ARG A 59 9.92 2.97 2.23
CA ARG A 59 10.61 2.54 1.00
C ARG A 59 11.32 1.23 1.28
N GLN A 60 11.19 0.25 0.40
CA GLN A 60 11.99 -0.97 0.50
C GLN A 60 13.47 -0.57 0.44
N GLU A 61 14.26 -1.02 1.42
CA GLU A 61 15.69 -0.72 1.47
C GLU A 61 16.38 -1.35 0.25
N VAL A 62 17.18 -0.57 -0.46
CA VAL A 62 18.10 -1.09 -1.46
C VAL A 62 19.35 -1.55 -0.74
N ARG A 63 19.64 -2.85 -0.79
CA ARG A 63 20.95 -3.36 -0.35
C ARG A 63 21.94 -3.11 -1.48
N HIS A 64 23.02 -2.40 -1.18
CA HIS A 64 24.20 -2.38 -2.02
C HIS A 64 25.11 -3.50 -1.53
N ASP A 65 25.45 -4.43 -2.42
CA ASP A 65 26.45 -5.49 -2.20
C ASP A 65 27.87 -4.90 -2.37
#